data_AF-A0A1W1Y3V3-F1
#
_entry.id   AF-A0A1W1Y3V3-F1
#
_cell.length_a   1.000
_cell.length_b   1.000
_cell.length_c   1.000
_cell.angle_alpha   90.00
_cell.angle_beta   90.00
_cell.angle_gamma   90.00
#
_symmetry.space_group_name_H-M   'P 1'
#
loop_
_entity.id
_entity.type
_entity.pdbx_description
1 polymer ?
#
loop_
_entity_poly.entity_id
_entity_poly.type
_entity_poly.pdbx_seq_one_letter_code
_entity_poly.pdbx_strand_id
1 'polypeptide(L)'
;MRKRNKKAIIITAIVMLVGILLVLVGFFGGWFISLFSKDFDYKNIKPDDLGKTIRTDVFVFYDDIDIENKTLQLLGDMNSDDDFAFILLDLSALSEEDREMYYSRTASYMTIQGKLRAVDDAEYQETIESLYRLYDDILYEKLNDPENNYSEEEKAEKMETYHQFLRDQVIPYCIELDSISGFDWTPFIPAGIIVFLVALIFEICFIFKLKKRIVLPLVFGLMIAIPAVLFFDHIRTILSINKIEDDLYTMKNYECTDTAGMLDSNATDINGLMDWILANHFYGMPNPLDTDFDFGCATFAAVTPEGDHLFGRNFDFPETDTLLIYSHPDGAYESIGMADLGVFGVGHNYPISPDAPLGELVMIISPYIVVDGMNEMGVGVGILQLNVEETHQDNGNPDLLVFCAIRGILDNCASVDEALEFLESYDIHSDTECDYHLFITDTSGRYVVVEWLDGQMVVTERPSCTNSVVAPGEFYDMGCPDSRLGTIDACLDEDPVVTEQEAMDILELVQNEEGMTEWSCVYNLDDFTVTVCLDGDYGNPYTFSAEDFR
;
A
#
# COMPACT_ATOMS: atom_id res chain seq x y z
N MET A 1 9.07 45.80 42.50
CA MET A 1 9.46 44.64 41.65
C MET A 1 10.51 43.81 42.39
N ARG A 2 10.18 42.59 42.83
CA ARG A 2 11.22 41.64 43.31
C ARG A 2 12.15 41.35 42.13
N LYS A 3 13.47 41.42 42.36
CA LYS A 3 14.52 41.15 41.35
C LYS A 3 14.19 39.86 40.60
N ARG A 4 14.06 39.93 39.26
CA ARG A 4 14.03 38.75 38.37
C ARG A 4 15.15 37.81 38.83
N ASN A 5 14.82 36.55 39.13
CA ASN A 5 15.85 35.57 39.46
C ASN A 5 16.56 35.21 38.16
N LYS A 6 17.55 36.04 37.76
CA LYS A 6 18.27 35.91 36.49
C LYS A 6 18.80 34.49 36.25
N LYS A 7 19.14 33.79 37.34
CA LYS A 7 19.56 32.38 37.30
C LYS A 7 18.47 31.44 36.80
N ALA A 8 17.22 31.63 37.22
CA ALA A 8 16.11 30.77 36.78
C ALA A 8 15.86 30.89 35.28
N ILE A 9 15.88 32.12 34.74
CA ILE A 9 15.69 32.41 33.31
C ILE A 9 16.83 31.82 32.46
N ILE A 10 18.07 31.93 32.95
CA ILE A 10 19.21 31.33 32.25
C ILE A 10 19.09 29.80 32.23
N ILE A 11 18.65 29.19 33.33
CA ILE A 11 18.46 27.73 33.40
C ILE A 11 17.34 27.28 32.46
N THR A 12 16.17 27.93 32.46
CA THR A 12 15.08 27.57 31.54
C THR A 12 15.44 27.78 30.08
N ALA A 13 16.17 28.85 29.74
CA ALA A 13 16.68 29.06 28.39
C ALA A 13 17.66 27.96 27.94
N ILE A 14 18.53 27.49 28.84
CA ILE A 14 19.42 26.36 28.56
C ILE A 14 18.62 25.07 28.36
N VAL A 15 17.60 24.80 29.18
CA VAL A 15 16.77 23.60 29.03
C VAL A 15 15.93 23.64 27.75
N MET A 16 15.40 24.81 27.36
CA MET A 16 14.74 24.98 26.06
C MET A 16 15.71 24.71 24.91
N LEU A 17 16.95 25.21 24.99
CA LEU A 17 17.98 24.93 23.99
C LEU A 17 18.31 23.43 23.94
N VAL A 18 18.38 22.74 25.08
CA VAL A 18 18.56 21.29 25.14
C VAL A 18 17.39 20.58 24.45
N GLY A 19 16.14 20.98 24.72
CA GLY A 19 14.97 20.41 24.05
C GLY A 19 15.04 20.57 22.52
N ILE A 20 15.40 21.77 22.04
CA ILE A 20 15.61 22.02 20.60
C ILE A 20 16.72 21.14 20.03
N LEU A 21 17.85 21.02 20.74
CA LEU A 21 18.97 20.17 20.30
C LEU A 21 18.57 18.70 20.26
N LEU A 22 17.75 18.21 21.19
CA LEU A 22 17.23 16.84 21.14
C LEU A 22 16.30 16.62 19.94
N VAL A 23 15.43 17.58 19.60
CA VAL A 23 14.61 17.50 18.40
C VAL A 23 15.48 17.46 17.14
N LEU A 24 16.48 18.33 17.05
CA LEU A 24 17.42 18.35 15.93
C LEU A 24 18.24 17.04 15.84
N VAL A 25 18.65 16.48 16.98
CA VAL A 25 19.32 15.18 17.05
C VAL A 25 18.38 14.04 16.65
N GLY A 26 17.08 14.15 16.93
CA GLY A 26 16.09 13.18 16.46
C GLY A 26 15.94 13.18 14.93
N PHE A 27 15.81 14.37 14.31
CA PHE A 27 15.69 14.49 12.85
C PHE A 27 16.99 14.22 12.10
N PHE A 28 18.12 14.68 12.63
CA PHE A 28 19.40 14.68 11.91
C PHE A 28 20.45 13.75 12.53
N GLY A 29 20.09 12.93 13.52
CA GLY A 29 21.03 12.06 14.24
C GLY A 29 21.74 11.07 13.33
N GLY A 30 21.01 10.42 12.43
CA GLY A 30 21.57 9.54 11.40
C GLY A 30 22.53 10.27 10.47
N TRP A 31 22.12 11.44 9.95
CA TRP A 31 22.96 12.31 9.12
C TRP A 31 24.23 12.80 9.86
N PHE A 32 24.12 13.13 11.14
CA PHE A 32 25.27 13.52 11.95
C PHE A 32 26.24 12.37 12.21
N ILE A 33 25.77 11.14 12.42
CA ILE A 33 26.67 9.96 12.44
C ILE A 33 27.34 9.82 11.08
N SER A 34 26.59 9.96 9.98
CA SER A 34 27.12 9.87 8.61
C SER A 34 28.26 10.86 8.33
N LEU A 35 28.22 12.08 8.90
CA LEU A 35 29.34 13.04 8.82
C LEU A 35 30.65 12.54 9.49
N PHE A 36 30.58 11.54 10.36
CA PHE A 36 31.73 10.97 11.07
C PHE A 36 31.98 9.49 10.77
N SER A 37 31.05 8.83 10.08
CA SER A 37 31.25 7.48 9.55
C SER A 37 32.22 7.55 8.38
N LYS A 38 32.97 6.48 8.17
CA LYS A 38 33.74 6.31 6.95
C LYS A 38 32.94 5.36 6.10
N ASP A 39 32.45 5.86 4.97
CA ASP A 39 31.86 5.00 3.95
C ASP A 39 32.86 3.88 3.63
N PHE A 40 32.36 2.65 3.63
CA PHE A 40 33.15 1.54 3.12
C PHE A 40 33.34 1.80 1.62
N ASP A 41 34.59 2.01 1.21
CA ASP A 41 34.95 2.25 -0.20
C ASP A 41 34.87 0.94 -0.99
N TYR A 42 33.63 0.50 -1.24
CA TYR A 42 33.29 -0.74 -1.93
C TYR A 42 33.78 -0.74 -3.39
N LYS A 43 33.99 0.44 -3.98
CA LYS A 43 34.56 0.62 -5.33
C LYS A 43 36.06 0.27 -5.40
N ASN A 44 36.78 0.24 -4.27
CA ASN A 44 38.22 -0.02 -4.21
C ASN A 44 38.60 -1.21 -3.31
N ILE A 45 37.79 -2.27 -3.32
CA ILE A 45 38.08 -3.52 -2.60
C ILE A 45 39.38 -4.16 -3.12
N LYS A 46 40.32 -4.46 -2.21
CA LYS A 46 41.56 -5.19 -2.55
C LYS A 46 41.41 -6.66 -2.20
N PRO A 47 42.17 -7.57 -2.84
CA PRO A 47 42.18 -8.99 -2.47
C PRO A 47 42.47 -9.23 -0.98
N ASP A 48 43.28 -8.38 -0.35
CA ASP A 48 43.60 -8.45 1.08
C ASP A 48 42.42 -8.06 2.00
N ASP A 49 41.35 -7.49 1.47
CA ASP A 49 40.14 -7.09 2.23
C ASP A 49 39.13 -8.24 2.37
N LEU A 50 39.24 -9.27 1.54
CA LEU A 50 38.40 -10.46 1.64
C LEU A 50 38.61 -11.18 2.98
N GLY A 51 37.51 -11.59 3.60
CA GLY A 51 37.45 -12.22 4.92
C GLY A 51 37.58 -11.25 6.10
N LYS A 52 37.78 -9.94 5.87
CA LYS A 52 37.75 -8.95 6.95
C LYS A 52 36.31 -8.62 7.34
N THR A 53 36.13 -8.36 8.63
CA THR A 53 34.89 -7.77 9.13
C THR A 53 34.83 -6.30 8.73
N ILE A 54 33.81 -5.96 7.96
CA ILE A 54 33.42 -4.59 7.61
C ILE A 54 32.39 -4.14 8.63
N ARG A 55 32.52 -2.90 9.08
CA ARG A 55 31.50 -2.20 9.86
C ARG A 55 31.30 -0.84 9.24
N THR A 56 30.11 -0.59 8.73
CA THR A 56 29.81 0.63 7.98
C THR A 56 28.35 1.02 8.19
N ASP A 57 28.06 2.29 7.97
CA ASP A 57 26.70 2.81 8.05
C ASP A 57 26.13 2.81 6.64
N VAL A 58 24.90 2.32 6.51
CA VAL A 58 24.23 2.15 5.22
C VAL A 58 22.88 2.83 5.29
N PHE A 59 22.50 3.47 4.19
CA PHE A 59 21.13 3.87 4.00
C PHE A 59 20.36 2.63 3.56
N VAL A 60 19.32 2.31 4.31
CA VAL A 60 18.55 1.09 4.09
C VAL A 60 17.48 1.35 3.05
N PHE A 61 17.58 0.63 1.95
CA PHE A 61 16.56 0.45 0.93
C PHE A 61 16.59 -1.04 0.54
N TYR A 62 15.49 -1.55 -0.01
CA TYR A 62 15.38 -2.97 -0.34
C TYR A 62 15.08 -3.12 -1.82
N ASP A 63 15.88 -3.95 -2.46
CA ASP A 63 15.59 -4.61 -3.73
C ASP A 63 15.85 -6.09 -3.44
N ASP A 64 14.79 -6.87 -3.26
CA ASP A 64 14.92 -8.28 -2.92
C ASP A 64 15.51 -9.06 -4.10
N ILE A 65 16.64 -9.73 -3.84
CA ILE A 65 17.29 -10.60 -4.81
C ILE A 65 16.93 -12.04 -4.48
N ASP A 66 15.97 -12.57 -5.23
CA ASP A 66 15.49 -13.94 -5.12
C ASP A 66 16.57 -14.94 -5.57
N ILE A 67 17.23 -15.53 -4.59
CA ILE A 67 18.19 -16.64 -4.74
C ILE A 67 17.81 -17.74 -3.76
N GLU A 68 17.72 -18.98 -4.26
CA GLU A 68 17.24 -20.12 -3.50
C GLU A 68 18.06 -20.30 -2.19
N ASN A 69 17.37 -20.25 -1.04
CA ASN A 69 17.94 -20.39 0.32
C ASN A 69 18.90 -19.26 0.76
N LYS A 70 18.81 -18.06 0.19
CA LYS A 70 19.53 -16.87 0.68
C LYS A 70 18.60 -15.68 0.81
N THR A 71 18.85 -14.85 1.82
CA THR A 71 18.22 -13.53 1.95
C THR A 71 19.24 -12.49 1.53
N LEU A 72 19.21 -12.09 0.26
CA LEU A 72 20.15 -11.13 -0.32
C LEU A 72 19.48 -9.77 -0.56
N GLN A 73 20.23 -8.70 -0.30
CA GLN A 73 19.80 -7.32 -0.53
C GLN A 73 20.84 -6.59 -1.37
N LEU A 74 20.42 -5.70 -2.27
CA LEU A 74 21.33 -4.75 -2.88
C LEU A 74 21.50 -3.53 -2.00
N LEU A 75 22.76 -3.14 -1.80
CA LEU A 75 23.10 -1.86 -1.21
C LEU A 75 23.78 -0.97 -2.25
N GLY A 76 23.19 0.18 -2.48
CA GLY A 76 23.62 1.21 -3.42
C GLY A 76 23.99 2.52 -2.72
N ASP A 77 24.83 3.31 -3.38
CA ASP A 77 25.21 4.64 -2.91
C ASP A 77 24.31 5.70 -3.56
N MET A 78 23.29 6.17 -2.83
CA MET A 78 22.44 7.28 -3.27
C MET A 78 23.10 8.67 -3.19
N ASN A 79 24.35 8.79 -2.70
CA ASN A 79 25.01 10.07 -2.45
C ASN A 79 26.14 10.42 -3.43
N SER A 80 26.39 9.61 -4.47
CA SER A 80 27.44 9.91 -5.45
C SER A 80 26.83 10.36 -6.78
N ASP A 81 26.95 11.66 -7.07
CA ASP A 81 26.41 12.35 -8.25
C ASP A 81 26.89 11.80 -9.62
N ASP A 82 27.83 10.84 -9.67
CA ASP A 82 28.49 10.45 -10.93
C ASP A 82 28.74 8.94 -11.15
N ASP A 83 28.52 8.02 -10.20
CA ASP A 83 28.73 6.57 -10.43
C ASP A 83 27.85 5.72 -9.48
N PHE A 84 26.71 5.20 -9.93
CA PHE A 84 25.96 4.19 -9.16
C PHE A 84 26.79 2.89 -9.07
N ALA A 85 26.61 2.11 -8.01
CA ALA A 85 27.13 0.74 -7.94
C ALA A 85 26.49 0.03 -6.74
N PHE A 86 26.25 -1.27 -6.90
CA PHE A 86 25.56 -2.11 -5.92
C PHE A 86 26.48 -3.19 -5.36
N ILE A 87 26.50 -3.31 -4.03
CA ILE A 87 27.13 -4.44 -3.32
C ILE A 87 26.04 -5.32 -2.71
N LEU A 88 26.24 -6.64 -2.71
CA LEU A 88 25.33 -7.57 -2.07
C LEU A 88 25.51 -7.55 -0.54
N LEU A 89 24.39 -7.59 0.17
CA LEU A 89 24.32 -7.87 1.59
C LEU A 89 23.63 -9.23 1.77
N ASP A 90 24.22 -10.10 2.56
CA ASP A 90 23.63 -11.41 2.88
C ASP A 90 23.16 -11.40 4.33
N LEU A 91 21.83 -11.41 4.50
CA LEU A 91 21.12 -11.35 5.76
C LEU A 91 20.83 -12.74 6.34
N SER A 92 21.16 -13.81 5.61
CA SER A 92 20.76 -15.18 5.95
C SER A 92 21.26 -15.65 7.32
N ALA A 93 22.34 -15.03 7.83
CA ALA A 93 22.92 -15.33 9.14
C ALA A 93 22.29 -14.52 10.30
N LEU A 94 21.46 -13.51 10.01
CA LEU A 94 20.78 -12.71 11.02
C LEU A 94 19.63 -13.49 11.67
N SER A 95 19.30 -13.11 12.90
CA SER A 95 18.07 -13.61 13.55
C SER A 95 16.83 -13.06 12.85
N GLU A 96 15.67 -13.68 13.06
CA GLU A 96 14.39 -13.17 12.57
C GLU A 96 14.11 -11.74 13.08
N GLU A 97 14.29 -11.50 14.38
CA GLU A 97 14.18 -10.16 15.00
C GLU A 97 15.14 -9.14 14.38
N ASP A 98 16.37 -9.53 14.04
CA ASP A 98 17.31 -8.64 13.36
C ASP A 98 16.93 -8.41 11.89
N ARG A 99 16.36 -9.38 11.19
CA ARG A 99 15.86 -9.18 9.82
C ARG A 99 14.66 -8.23 9.83
N GLU A 100 13.70 -8.44 10.72
CA GLU A 100 12.58 -7.49 10.93
C GLU A 100 13.08 -6.08 11.30
N MET A 101 14.12 -5.98 12.14
CA MET A 101 14.73 -4.69 12.46
C MET A 101 15.44 -4.06 11.26
N TYR A 102 16.02 -4.86 10.36
CA TYR A 102 16.56 -4.39 9.09
C TYR A 102 15.45 -3.83 8.21
N TYR A 103 14.36 -4.57 8.01
CA TYR A 103 13.22 -4.21 7.17
C TYR A 103 12.37 -3.04 7.71
N SER A 104 12.28 -2.87 9.03
CA SER A 104 11.59 -1.73 9.65
C SER A 104 12.34 -0.40 9.55
N ARG A 105 13.55 -0.39 8.96
CA ARG A 105 14.44 0.78 8.89
C ARG A 105 14.56 1.37 7.50
N THR A 106 13.61 1.11 6.62
CA THR A 106 13.50 1.69 5.28
C THR A 106 13.71 3.19 5.29
N ALA A 107 14.39 3.69 4.26
CA ALA A 107 14.68 5.10 4.09
C ALA A 107 15.41 5.75 5.29
N SER A 108 16.11 4.94 6.09
CA SER A 108 16.86 5.40 7.27
C SER A 108 18.27 4.82 7.31
N TYR A 109 19.13 5.38 8.15
CA TYR A 109 20.51 4.90 8.30
C TYR A 109 20.62 3.86 9.41
N MET A 110 21.36 2.78 9.14
CA MET A 110 21.74 1.80 10.16
C MET A 110 23.21 1.40 10.05
N THR A 111 23.82 0.96 11.16
CA THR A 111 25.15 0.35 11.12
C THR A 111 25.02 -1.14 10.84
N ILE A 112 25.66 -1.62 9.77
CA ILE A 112 25.82 -3.05 9.51
C ILE A 112 27.22 -3.50 9.92
N GLN A 113 27.35 -4.76 10.30
CA GLN A 113 28.63 -5.41 10.48
C GLN A 113 28.59 -6.82 9.91
N GLY A 114 29.57 -7.15 9.07
CA GLY A 114 29.62 -8.44 8.41
C GLY A 114 30.97 -8.73 7.77
N LYS A 115 31.15 -9.92 7.22
CA LYS A 115 32.38 -10.31 6.54
C LYS A 115 32.29 -10.07 5.05
N LEU A 116 33.30 -9.44 4.50
CA LEU A 116 33.41 -9.26 3.05
C LEU A 116 33.87 -10.56 2.40
N ARG A 117 33.14 -11.04 1.40
CA ARG A 117 33.53 -12.17 0.55
C ARG A 117 33.41 -11.83 -0.93
N ALA A 118 34.11 -12.61 -1.74
CA ALA A 118 33.88 -12.61 -3.18
C ALA A 118 32.63 -13.44 -3.49
N VAL A 119 31.89 -13.00 -4.50
CA VAL A 119 30.77 -13.74 -5.08
C VAL A 119 31.34 -14.62 -6.18
N ASP A 120 30.89 -15.88 -6.26
CA ASP A 120 31.31 -16.77 -7.33
C ASP A 120 30.50 -16.54 -8.62
N ASP A 121 30.99 -17.09 -9.74
CA ASP A 121 30.37 -16.84 -11.04
C ASP A 121 28.90 -17.31 -11.12
N ALA A 122 28.52 -18.35 -10.36
CA ALA A 122 27.17 -18.89 -10.39
C ALA A 122 26.21 -17.97 -9.62
N GLU A 123 26.57 -17.62 -8.38
CA GLU A 123 25.79 -16.68 -7.56
C GLU A 123 25.71 -15.30 -8.21
N TYR A 124 26.79 -14.84 -8.87
CA TYR A 124 26.77 -13.58 -9.60
C TYR A 124 25.82 -13.63 -10.80
N GLN A 125 25.81 -14.71 -11.60
CA GLN A 125 24.82 -14.81 -12.68
C GLN A 125 23.39 -14.84 -12.15
N GLU A 126 23.12 -15.61 -11.09
CA GLU A 126 21.79 -15.71 -10.49
C GLU A 126 21.31 -14.38 -9.92
N THR A 127 22.21 -13.62 -9.29
CA THR A 127 21.95 -12.23 -8.84
C THR A 127 21.55 -11.34 -10.01
N ILE A 128 22.28 -11.40 -11.13
CA ILE A 128 21.99 -10.59 -12.31
C ILE A 128 20.66 -11.00 -12.96
N GLU A 129 20.36 -12.29 -13.02
CA GLU A 129 19.09 -12.79 -13.57
C GLU A 129 17.89 -12.40 -12.69
N SER A 130 18.04 -12.42 -11.37
CA SER A 130 17.02 -11.90 -10.45
C SER A 130 16.85 -10.38 -10.60
N LEU A 131 17.96 -9.64 -10.73
CA LEU A 131 17.91 -8.19 -10.94
C LEU A 131 17.25 -7.81 -12.27
N TYR A 132 17.46 -8.59 -13.33
CA TYR A 132 16.75 -8.37 -14.59
C TYR A 132 15.25 -8.61 -14.40
N ARG A 133 14.84 -9.72 -13.75
CA ARG A 133 13.42 -9.98 -13.47
C ARG A 133 12.75 -8.82 -12.73
N LEU A 134 13.42 -8.25 -11.72
CA LEU A 134 12.88 -7.14 -10.92
C LEU A 134 12.65 -5.85 -11.74
N TYR A 135 13.50 -5.56 -12.73
CA TYR A 135 13.46 -4.29 -13.47
C TYR A 135 12.97 -4.42 -14.92
N ASP A 136 12.82 -5.64 -15.43
CA ASP A 136 12.39 -5.90 -16.80
C ASP A 136 10.96 -5.42 -17.04
N ASP A 137 10.08 -5.56 -16.05
CA ASP A 137 8.68 -5.14 -16.17
C ASP A 137 8.57 -3.61 -16.31
N ILE A 138 9.23 -2.88 -15.42
CA ILE A 138 9.32 -1.40 -15.45
C ILE A 138 9.89 -0.88 -16.77
N LEU A 139 10.91 -1.57 -17.32
CA LEU A 139 11.51 -1.15 -18.59
C LEU A 139 10.68 -1.59 -19.79
N TYR A 140 10.03 -2.75 -19.72
CA TYR A 140 9.18 -3.27 -20.77
C TYR A 140 8.02 -2.31 -21.04
N GLU A 141 7.37 -1.78 -20.02
CA GLU A 141 6.33 -0.76 -20.13
C GLU A 141 6.86 0.49 -20.84
N LYS A 142 7.95 1.09 -20.35
CA LYS A 142 8.56 2.29 -20.96
C LYS A 142 8.99 2.10 -22.41
N LEU A 143 9.45 0.90 -22.77
CA LEU A 143 9.86 0.60 -24.15
C LEU A 143 8.66 0.36 -25.06
N ASN A 144 7.52 -0.06 -24.52
CA ASN A 144 6.28 -0.30 -25.25
C ASN A 144 5.30 0.88 -25.22
N ASP A 145 5.61 1.92 -24.46
CA ASP A 145 4.91 3.21 -24.46
C ASP A 145 4.73 3.74 -25.92
N PRO A 146 3.47 3.95 -26.35
CA PRO A 146 3.13 4.44 -27.68
C PRO A 146 3.76 5.80 -28.05
N GLU A 147 4.07 6.66 -27.08
CA GLU A 147 4.69 7.98 -27.33
C GLU A 147 6.13 7.85 -27.82
N ASN A 148 6.83 6.79 -27.39
CA ASN A 148 8.24 6.59 -27.69
C ASN A 148 8.48 6.07 -29.12
N ASN A 149 7.49 5.40 -29.72
CA ASN A 149 7.48 4.91 -31.11
C ASN A 149 8.77 4.15 -31.51
N TYR A 150 9.31 3.33 -30.60
CA TYR A 150 10.47 2.49 -30.87
C TYR A 150 10.10 1.30 -31.76
N SER A 151 10.93 0.99 -32.74
CA SER A 151 10.85 -0.29 -33.44
C SER A 151 11.27 -1.45 -32.53
N GLU A 152 10.82 -2.67 -32.84
CA GLU A 152 11.20 -3.87 -32.08
C GLU A 152 12.72 -4.09 -31.98
N GLU A 153 13.47 -3.65 -33.01
CA GLU A 153 14.94 -3.71 -33.00
C GLU A 153 15.54 -2.68 -32.02
N GLU A 154 14.96 -1.49 -31.92
CA GLU A 154 15.36 -0.44 -30.97
C GLU A 154 14.98 -0.79 -29.52
N LYS A 155 13.82 -1.43 -29.31
CA LYS A 155 13.41 -1.94 -27.99
C LYS A 155 14.39 -2.99 -27.49
N ALA A 156 14.73 -3.97 -28.33
CA ALA A 156 15.72 -5.00 -27.99
C ALA A 156 17.11 -4.41 -27.72
N GLU A 157 17.55 -3.42 -28.50
CA GLU A 157 18.83 -2.74 -28.27
C GLU A 157 18.84 -1.98 -26.93
N LYS A 158 17.74 -1.29 -26.58
CA LYS A 158 17.61 -0.56 -25.32
C LYS A 158 17.53 -1.48 -24.11
N MET A 159 16.79 -2.60 -24.22
CA MET A 159 16.72 -3.63 -23.19
C MET A 159 18.11 -4.21 -22.91
N GLU A 160 18.84 -4.63 -23.95
CA GLU A 160 20.22 -5.13 -23.79
C GLU A 160 21.15 -4.06 -23.19
N THR A 161 21.01 -2.81 -23.60
CA THR A 161 21.81 -1.70 -23.06
C THR A 161 21.53 -1.51 -21.56
N TYR A 162 20.27 -1.65 -21.13
CA TYR A 162 19.89 -1.52 -19.73
C TYR A 162 20.31 -2.72 -18.88
N HIS A 163 20.14 -3.94 -19.39
CA HIS A 163 20.70 -5.15 -18.79
C HIS A 163 22.20 -5.03 -18.58
N GLN A 164 22.92 -4.54 -19.59
CA GLN A 164 24.35 -4.28 -19.48
C GLN A 164 24.64 -3.21 -18.42
N PHE A 165 23.86 -2.13 -18.38
CA PHE A 165 23.99 -1.09 -17.36
C PHE A 165 23.84 -1.65 -15.94
N LEU A 166 22.74 -2.38 -15.66
CA LEU A 166 22.47 -3.01 -14.37
C LEU A 166 23.60 -3.96 -13.97
N ARG A 167 24.01 -4.83 -14.89
CA ARG A 167 25.13 -5.76 -14.69
C ARG A 167 26.42 -5.03 -14.32
N ASP A 168 26.75 -3.95 -15.02
CA ASP A 168 27.96 -3.17 -14.78
C ASP A 168 27.93 -2.45 -13.42
N GLN A 169 26.74 -2.23 -12.83
CA GLN A 169 26.61 -1.63 -11.49
C GLN A 169 26.87 -2.63 -10.36
N VAL A 170 26.58 -3.93 -10.56
CA VAL A 170 26.72 -4.93 -9.49
C VAL A 170 28.19 -5.35 -9.35
N ILE A 171 28.80 -5.03 -8.22
CA ILE A 171 30.16 -5.46 -7.92
C ILE A 171 30.18 -6.91 -7.38
N PRO A 172 31.19 -7.73 -7.74
CA PRO A 172 31.23 -9.16 -7.44
C PRO A 172 31.67 -9.46 -5.99
N TYR A 173 31.12 -8.73 -5.03
CA TYR A 173 31.42 -8.83 -3.62
C TYR A 173 30.13 -8.81 -2.80
N CYS A 174 30.16 -9.52 -1.67
CA CYS A 174 29.04 -9.62 -0.75
C CYS A 174 29.52 -9.38 0.68
N ILE A 175 28.71 -8.72 1.50
CA ILE A 175 28.92 -8.59 2.93
C ILE A 175 27.96 -9.54 3.65
N GLU A 176 28.50 -10.63 4.21
CA GLU A 176 27.74 -11.57 5.05
C GLU A 176 27.52 -10.95 6.43
N LEU A 177 26.28 -10.57 6.74
CA LEU A 177 25.97 -9.84 7.96
C LEU A 177 26.05 -10.75 9.19
N ASP A 178 26.88 -10.36 10.16
CA ASP A 178 26.99 -11.01 11.46
C ASP A 178 26.09 -10.31 12.50
N SER A 179 25.87 -9.01 12.35
CA SER A 179 25.03 -8.21 13.24
C SER A 179 24.66 -6.87 12.62
N ILE A 180 23.51 -6.34 13.01
CA ILE A 180 23.10 -4.98 12.69
C ILE A 180 22.93 -4.17 13.98
N SER A 181 23.07 -2.86 13.89
CA SER A 181 22.76 -1.95 15.01
C SER A 181 22.26 -0.62 14.47
N GLY A 182 21.00 -0.30 14.73
CA GLY A 182 20.44 1.02 14.53
C GLY A 182 20.27 1.70 15.88
N PHE A 183 20.78 2.92 16.03
CA PHE A 183 20.36 3.75 17.16
C PHE A 183 19.10 4.48 16.74
N ASP A 184 17.97 4.15 17.37
CA ASP A 184 16.72 4.84 17.10
C ASP A 184 16.79 6.28 17.59
N TRP A 185 16.91 7.22 16.66
CA TRP A 185 16.94 8.65 16.97
C TRP A 185 15.53 9.23 17.14
N THR A 186 14.51 8.54 16.64
CA THR A 186 13.09 8.93 16.69
C THR A 186 12.62 9.30 18.10
N PRO A 187 12.96 8.57 19.19
CA PRO A 187 12.55 8.90 20.55
C PRO A 187 13.07 10.24 21.07
N PHE A 188 14.12 10.81 20.46
CA PHE A 188 14.65 12.13 20.84
C PHE A 188 13.75 13.27 20.38
N ILE A 189 12.92 13.07 19.35
CA ILE A 189 11.94 14.05 18.88
C ILE A 189 10.88 14.31 19.95
N PRO A 190 10.07 13.32 20.40
CA PRO A 190 9.09 13.54 21.44
C PRO A 190 9.75 13.93 22.76
N ALA A 191 10.90 13.35 23.12
CA ALA A 191 11.63 13.75 24.32
C ALA A 191 12.06 15.23 24.28
N GLY A 192 12.59 15.70 23.14
CA GLY A 192 12.99 17.08 22.93
C GLY A 192 11.82 18.06 22.99
N ILE A 193 10.70 17.71 22.36
CA ILE A 193 9.44 18.47 22.43
C ILE A 193 8.96 18.59 23.89
N ILE A 194 8.94 17.48 24.63
CA ILE A 194 8.53 17.47 26.05
C ILE A 194 9.47 18.35 26.89
N VAL A 195 10.78 18.21 26.73
CA VAL A 195 11.79 19.01 27.46
C VAL A 195 11.62 20.51 27.17
N PHE A 196 11.42 20.87 25.89
CA PHE A 196 11.19 22.24 25.46
C PHE A 196 9.89 22.80 26.04
N LEU A 197 8.77 22.09 25.88
CA LEU A 197 7.45 22.52 26.34
C LEU A 197 7.42 22.64 27.87
N VAL A 198 7.98 21.69 28.61
CA VAL A 198 8.11 21.78 30.07
C VAL A 198 8.89 23.04 30.45
N ALA A 199 10.05 23.30 29.83
CA ALA A 199 10.85 24.48 30.12
C ALA A 199 10.12 25.80 29.78
N LEU A 200 9.39 25.83 28.67
CA LEU A 200 8.55 26.95 28.25
C LEU A 200 7.40 27.20 29.25
N ILE A 201 6.72 26.15 29.72
CA ILE A 201 5.67 26.26 30.75
C ILE A 201 6.25 26.79 32.06
N PHE A 202 7.47 26.39 32.44
CA PHE A 202 8.15 26.94 33.61
C PHE A 202 8.47 28.44 33.46
N GLU A 203 8.90 28.89 32.28
CA GLU A 203 9.07 30.32 31.93
C GLU A 203 7.75 31.08 32.05
N ILE A 204 6.68 30.58 31.43
CA ILE A 204 5.33 31.18 31.48
C ILE A 204 4.84 31.25 32.93
N CYS A 205 4.94 30.17 33.69
CA CYS A 205 4.59 30.15 35.11
C CYS A 205 5.36 31.20 35.91
N PHE A 206 6.64 31.39 35.59
CA PHE A 206 7.50 32.37 36.27
C PHE A 206 7.12 33.81 35.91
N ILE A 207 6.88 34.10 34.62
CA ILE A 207 6.48 35.43 34.10
C ILE A 207 5.13 35.85 34.69
N PHE A 208 4.14 34.96 34.65
CA PHE A 208 2.77 35.23 35.07
C PHE A 208 2.49 34.90 36.55
N LYS A 209 3.50 34.43 37.30
CA LYS A 209 3.40 34.01 38.71
C LYS A 209 2.35 32.93 38.97
N LEU A 210 2.19 32.02 38.01
CA LEU A 210 1.28 30.89 38.13
C LEU A 210 1.88 29.80 39.04
N LYS A 211 1.02 29.03 39.72
CA LYS A 211 1.46 27.94 40.60
C LYS A 211 1.83 26.74 39.74
N LYS A 212 3.14 26.48 39.56
CA LYS A 212 3.66 25.34 38.76
C LYS A 212 3.04 23.98 39.08
N ARG A 213 2.72 23.71 40.35
CA ARG A 213 2.04 22.47 40.79
C ARG A 213 0.62 22.29 40.24
N ILE A 214 0.04 23.33 39.65
CA ILE A 214 -1.28 23.34 39.02
C ILE A 214 -1.12 23.39 37.51
N VAL A 215 -0.23 24.24 37.00
CA VAL A 215 -0.06 24.42 35.54
C VAL A 215 0.62 23.23 34.87
N LEU A 216 1.66 22.64 35.47
CA LEU A 216 2.38 21.53 34.83
C LEU A 216 1.47 20.31 34.59
N PRO A 217 0.71 19.81 35.59
CA PRO A 217 -0.21 18.71 35.38
C PRO A 217 -1.35 19.06 34.41
N LEU A 218 -1.82 20.31 34.42
CA LEU A 218 -2.86 20.77 33.49
C LEU A 218 -2.36 20.77 32.05
N VAL A 219 -1.19 21.33 31.78
CA VAL A 219 -0.65 21.38 30.42
C VAL A 219 -0.26 19.99 29.93
N PHE A 220 0.34 19.16 30.79
CA PHE A 220 0.62 17.77 30.44
C PHE A 220 -0.66 16.98 30.15
N GLY A 221 -1.70 17.18 30.97
CA GLY A 221 -3.02 16.61 30.74
C GLY A 221 -3.61 17.08 29.40
N LEU A 222 -3.49 18.35 29.05
CA LEU A 222 -3.95 18.89 27.77
C LEU A 222 -3.12 18.38 26.58
N MET A 223 -1.81 18.23 26.73
CA MET A 223 -0.95 17.68 25.68
C MET A 223 -1.26 16.22 25.33
N ILE A 224 -1.83 15.46 26.26
CA ILE A 224 -2.29 14.09 26.01
C ILE A 224 -3.74 14.11 25.55
N ALA A 225 -4.61 14.85 26.26
CA ALA A 225 -6.03 14.86 26.00
C ALA A 225 -6.39 15.49 24.64
N ILE A 226 -5.66 16.52 24.18
CA ILE A 226 -5.97 17.16 22.90
C ILE A 226 -5.69 16.18 21.74
N PRO A 227 -4.48 15.61 21.55
CA PRO A 227 -4.27 14.60 20.51
C PRO A 227 -5.17 13.38 20.67
N ALA A 228 -5.36 12.87 21.89
CA ALA A 228 -6.23 11.71 22.12
C ALA A 228 -7.71 11.96 21.78
N VAL A 229 -8.17 13.22 21.79
CA VAL A 229 -9.52 13.58 21.35
C VAL A 229 -9.55 13.87 19.84
N LEU A 230 -8.50 14.50 19.30
CA LEU A 230 -8.39 14.87 17.89
C LEU A 230 -8.16 13.68 16.94
N PHE A 231 -7.52 12.62 17.45
CA PHE A 231 -7.23 11.38 16.72
C PHE A 231 -7.91 10.18 17.38
N PHE A 232 -9.01 10.42 18.11
CA PHE A 232 -9.61 9.36 18.92
C PHE A 232 -10.01 8.17 18.05
N ASP A 233 -10.66 8.42 16.91
CA ASP A 233 -11.19 7.35 16.08
C ASP A 233 -10.13 6.80 15.12
N HIS A 234 -9.12 7.58 14.71
CA HIS A 234 -7.89 7.07 14.09
C HIS A 234 -7.20 6.06 15.02
N ILE A 235 -7.02 6.38 16.31
CA ILE A 235 -6.43 5.47 17.29
C ILE A 235 -7.31 4.23 17.48
N ARG A 236 -8.64 4.37 17.52
CA ARG A 236 -9.55 3.21 17.58
C ARG A 236 -9.42 2.31 16.35
N THR A 237 -9.25 2.90 15.17
CA THR A 237 -9.06 2.20 13.90
C THR A 237 -7.75 1.41 13.91
N ILE A 238 -6.62 2.04 14.25
CA ILE A 238 -5.32 1.36 14.41
C ILE A 238 -5.43 0.19 15.40
N LEU A 239 -5.99 0.44 16.58
CA LEU A 239 -6.13 -0.59 17.62
C LEU A 239 -7.11 -1.71 17.26
N SER A 240 -7.84 -1.58 16.15
CA SER A 240 -8.73 -2.61 15.62
C SER A 240 -8.08 -3.48 14.56
N ILE A 241 -6.89 -3.11 14.06
CA ILE A 241 -6.14 -3.91 13.10
C ILE A 241 -5.77 -5.22 13.78
N ASN A 242 -6.15 -6.34 13.16
CA ASN A 242 -5.76 -7.68 13.61
C ASN A 242 -5.15 -8.44 12.44
N LYS A 243 -3.91 -8.91 12.63
CA LYS A 243 -3.26 -9.90 11.79
C LYS A 243 -3.92 -11.26 12.01
N ILE A 244 -4.51 -11.83 10.97
CA ILE A 244 -5.19 -13.14 11.01
C ILE A 244 -4.22 -14.25 10.62
N GLU A 245 -3.49 -14.04 9.53
CA GLU A 245 -2.38 -14.87 9.02
C GLU A 245 -1.27 -13.91 8.54
N ASP A 246 -0.18 -14.42 7.95
CA ASP A 246 0.90 -13.57 7.47
C ASP A 246 0.40 -12.51 6.46
N ASP A 247 -0.40 -12.90 5.48
CA ASP A 247 -0.81 -12.01 4.38
C ASP A 247 -2.28 -11.55 4.47
N LEU A 248 -2.93 -11.75 5.62
CA LEU A 248 -4.32 -11.33 5.86
C LEU A 248 -4.51 -10.55 7.14
N TYR A 249 -4.97 -9.31 6.97
CA TYR A 249 -5.33 -8.39 8.02
C TYR A 249 -6.83 -8.08 8.00
N THR A 250 -7.36 -7.73 9.18
CA THR A 250 -8.72 -7.22 9.32
C THR A 250 -8.71 -5.90 10.07
N MET A 251 -9.59 -4.97 9.71
CA MET A 251 -9.68 -3.66 10.36
C MET A 251 -11.14 -3.19 10.48
N LYS A 252 -11.48 -2.60 11.62
CA LYS A 252 -12.71 -1.82 11.79
C LYS A 252 -12.42 -0.33 11.62
N ASN A 253 -12.93 0.23 10.54
CA ASN A 253 -12.83 1.65 10.25
C ASN A 253 -13.78 2.47 11.15
N TYR A 254 -13.22 3.36 11.98
CA TYR A 254 -14.00 4.24 12.86
C TYR A 254 -14.05 5.71 12.43
N GLU A 255 -13.21 6.20 11.51
CA GLU A 255 -13.13 7.64 11.18
C GLU A 255 -12.61 7.97 9.76
N CYS A 256 -12.27 6.98 8.95
CA CYS A 256 -11.53 7.21 7.71
C CYS A 256 -12.33 7.01 6.42
N THR A 257 -13.63 7.26 6.47
CA THR A 257 -14.47 7.42 5.27
C THR A 257 -15.35 8.66 5.43
N ASP A 258 -14.78 9.85 5.24
CA ASP A 258 -15.57 11.04 4.88
C ASP A 258 -15.88 10.98 3.39
N THR A 259 -16.79 10.08 3.03
CA THR A 259 -17.14 9.81 1.63
C THR A 259 -17.75 11.03 0.98
N ALA A 260 -18.55 11.82 1.70
CA ALA A 260 -19.07 13.08 1.19
C ALA A 260 -17.94 14.08 0.86
N GLY A 261 -16.97 14.23 1.76
CA GLY A 261 -15.81 15.08 1.53
C GLY A 261 -14.91 14.59 0.39
N MET A 262 -14.74 13.26 0.25
CA MET A 262 -14.01 12.63 -0.86
C MET A 262 -14.69 12.92 -2.18
N LEU A 263 -16.01 12.74 -2.27
CA LEU A 263 -16.80 13.04 -3.47
C LEU A 263 -16.81 14.54 -3.81
N ASP A 264 -16.73 15.42 -2.81
CA ASP A 264 -16.62 16.87 -3.00
C ASP A 264 -15.19 17.34 -3.36
N SER A 265 -14.19 16.46 -3.24
CA SER A 265 -12.77 16.81 -3.48
C SER A 265 -12.48 17.14 -4.94
N ASN A 266 -13.25 16.56 -5.89
CA ASN A 266 -12.99 16.59 -7.33
C ASN A 266 -11.54 16.19 -7.65
N ALA A 267 -11.05 15.15 -6.98
CA ALA A 267 -9.76 14.56 -7.31
C ALA A 267 -9.85 13.85 -8.67
N THR A 268 -8.97 14.23 -9.59
CA THR A 268 -8.81 13.60 -10.91
C THR A 268 -7.64 12.61 -10.93
N ASP A 269 -6.80 12.65 -9.90
CA ASP A 269 -5.59 11.83 -9.77
C ASP A 269 -5.37 11.39 -8.31
N ILE A 270 -4.65 10.28 -8.13
CA ILE A 270 -4.35 9.65 -6.85
C ILE A 270 -3.60 10.61 -5.93
N ASN A 271 -2.69 11.41 -6.48
CA ASN A 271 -1.94 12.41 -5.71
C ASN A 271 -2.87 13.47 -5.09
N GLY A 272 -3.86 13.94 -5.85
CA GLY A 272 -4.88 14.86 -5.42
C GLY A 272 -5.80 14.27 -4.35
N LEU A 273 -6.16 12.99 -4.50
CA LEU A 273 -6.89 12.24 -3.46
C LEU A 273 -6.06 12.16 -2.17
N MET A 274 -4.79 11.75 -2.26
CA MET A 274 -3.89 11.62 -1.11
C MET A 274 -3.65 12.97 -0.42
N ASP A 275 -3.42 14.03 -1.19
CA ASP A 275 -3.31 15.40 -0.67
C ASP A 275 -4.57 15.82 0.09
N TRP A 276 -5.76 15.49 -0.43
CA TRP A 276 -7.03 15.75 0.23
C TRP A 276 -7.17 14.94 1.53
N ILE A 277 -6.89 13.64 1.51
CA ILE A 277 -6.96 12.77 2.70
C ILE A 277 -6.05 13.32 3.79
N LEU A 278 -4.80 13.63 3.44
CA LEU A 278 -3.80 14.11 4.38
C LEU A 278 -4.15 15.48 4.94
N ALA A 279 -4.69 16.38 4.11
CA ALA A 279 -5.12 17.70 4.55
C ALA A 279 -6.30 17.63 5.54
N ASN A 280 -7.28 16.76 5.29
CA ASN A 280 -8.55 16.74 6.03
C ASN A 280 -8.54 15.78 7.24
N HIS A 281 -7.85 14.64 7.14
CA HIS A 281 -7.82 13.62 8.20
C HIS A 281 -6.52 13.62 8.99
N PHE A 282 -5.41 14.02 8.36
CA PHE A 282 -4.08 13.96 8.97
C PHE A 282 -3.44 15.34 9.21
N TYR A 283 -4.24 16.41 9.27
CA TYR A 283 -3.80 17.77 9.61
C TYR A 283 -2.66 18.30 8.70
N GLY A 284 -2.63 17.88 7.43
CA GLY A 284 -1.65 18.30 6.44
C GLY A 284 -0.26 17.67 6.64
N MET A 285 -0.19 16.44 7.15
CA MET A 285 1.06 15.68 7.09
C MET A 285 1.52 15.55 5.63
N PRO A 286 2.84 15.65 5.35
CA PRO A 286 3.35 15.49 4.00
C PRO A 286 3.08 14.07 3.49
N ASN A 287 2.72 13.93 2.21
CA ASN A 287 2.49 12.64 1.58
C ASN A 287 3.77 11.79 1.64
N PRO A 288 3.76 10.64 2.35
CA PRO A 288 4.91 9.76 2.39
C PRO A 288 4.90 8.70 1.28
N LEU A 289 3.83 8.62 0.47
CA LEU A 289 3.62 7.53 -0.49
C LEU A 289 3.91 7.98 -1.93
N ASP A 290 4.52 7.07 -2.68
CA ASP A 290 4.68 7.06 -4.14
C ASP A 290 3.99 5.75 -4.56
N THR A 291 2.83 5.83 -5.22
CA THR A 291 1.92 4.69 -5.41
C THR A 291 1.68 4.47 -6.91
N ASP A 292 1.98 3.26 -7.39
CA ASP A 292 1.60 2.77 -8.72
C ASP A 292 0.49 1.72 -8.57
N PHE A 293 -0.49 1.71 -9.48
CA PHE A 293 -1.68 0.84 -9.41
C PHE A 293 -1.82 0.00 -10.71
N ASP A 294 -1.56 -1.32 -10.67
CA ASP A 294 -1.66 -2.21 -11.85
C ASP A 294 -2.02 -3.70 -11.53
N PHE A 295 -3.29 -4.13 -11.67
CA PHE A 295 -3.77 -5.47 -11.30
C PHE A 295 -4.74 -6.19 -12.28
N GLY A 296 -4.63 -7.52 -12.42
CA GLY A 296 -5.54 -8.41 -13.16
C GLY A 296 -6.69 -8.99 -12.31
N CYS A 297 -7.83 -9.41 -12.87
CA CYS A 297 -8.99 -9.90 -12.08
C CYS A 297 -9.97 -10.78 -12.89
N ALA A 298 -10.79 -11.57 -12.18
CA ALA A 298 -11.97 -12.24 -12.73
C ALA A 298 -13.17 -12.17 -11.76
N THR A 299 -14.41 -12.08 -12.27
CA THR A 299 -15.60 -11.96 -11.40
C THR A 299 -16.88 -12.52 -12.00
N PHE A 300 -17.85 -12.85 -11.14
CA PHE A 300 -19.20 -13.25 -11.52
C PHE A 300 -20.27 -13.00 -10.44
N ALA A 301 -21.53 -13.03 -10.85
CA ALA A 301 -22.71 -13.11 -10.01
C ALA A 301 -23.42 -14.46 -10.17
N ALA A 302 -23.98 -14.96 -9.07
CA ALA A 302 -24.72 -16.21 -9.03
C ALA A 302 -25.84 -16.15 -7.98
N VAL A 303 -26.66 -17.21 -7.91
CA VAL A 303 -27.74 -17.35 -6.92
C VAL A 303 -27.65 -18.72 -6.26
N THR A 304 -27.86 -18.82 -4.95
CA THR A 304 -27.90 -20.09 -4.23
C THR A 304 -29.16 -20.88 -4.54
N PRO A 305 -29.19 -22.21 -4.33
CA PRO A 305 -30.43 -22.99 -4.39
C PRO A 305 -31.54 -22.46 -3.47
N GLU A 306 -31.17 -21.79 -2.38
CA GLU A 306 -32.04 -21.13 -1.40
C GLU A 306 -32.60 -19.78 -1.89
N GLY A 307 -31.95 -19.17 -2.90
CA GLY A 307 -32.36 -17.91 -3.52
C GLY A 307 -31.55 -16.69 -3.08
N ASP A 308 -30.42 -16.89 -2.38
CA ASP A 308 -29.51 -15.83 -1.95
C ASP A 308 -28.57 -15.45 -3.10
N HIS A 309 -28.13 -14.20 -3.15
CA HIS A 309 -27.33 -13.65 -4.24
C HIS A 309 -25.86 -13.66 -3.88
N LEU A 310 -25.05 -14.21 -4.79
CA LEU A 310 -23.61 -14.35 -4.62
C LEU A 310 -22.87 -13.41 -5.56
N PHE A 311 -21.77 -12.86 -5.07
CA PHE A 311 -20.77 -12.13 -5.84
C PHE A 311 -19.40 -12.79 -5.62
N GLY A 312 -18.83 -13.35 -6.69
CA GLY A 312 -17.54 -14.03 -6.69
C GLY A 312 -16.47 -13.19 -7.39
N ARG A 313 -15.25 -13.12 -6.82
CA ARG A 313 -14.13 -12.38 -7.41
C ARG A 313 -12.81 -13.08 -7.12
N ASN A 314 -11.95 -13.19 -8.14
CA ASN A 314 -10.52 -13.39 -8.01
C ASN A 314 -9.82 -12.04 -8.22
N PHE A 315 -8.91 -11.71 -7.32
CA PHE A 315 -7.95 -10.63 -7.49
C PHE A 315 -6.61 -11.25 -7.90
N ASP A 316 -6.09 -10.82 -9.05
CA ASP A 316 -4.80 -11.27 -9.55
C ASP A 316 -3.79 -10.12 -9.54
N PHE A 317 -2.72 -10.23 -8.77
CA PHE A 317 -1.70 -9.20 -8.65
C PHE A 317 -0.37 -9.87 -8.33
N PRO A 318 0.79 -9.22 -8.55
CA PRO A 318 2.02 -9.68 -7.93
C PRO A 318 1.87 -9.76 -6.40
N GLU A 319 2.64 -10.63 -5.76
CA GLU A 319 2.54 -10.92 -4.32
C GLU A 319 2.26 -9.68 -3.46
N THR A 320 1.17 -9.73 -2.68
CA THR A 320 0.74 -8.61 -1.84
C THR A 320 0.06 -9.06 -0.55
N ASP A 321 -0.07 -8.11 0.37
CA ASP A 321 -0.79 -8.33 1.62
C ASP A 321 -2.23 -7.81 1.51
N THR A 322 -3.16 -8.59 2.06
CA THR A 322 -4.60 -8.34 1.94
C THR A 322 -5.17 -7.71 3.22
N LEU A 323 -6.01 -6.69 3.08
CA LEU A 323 -6.75 -6.08 4.20
C LEU A 323 -8.27 -6.12 4.00
N LEU A 324 -8.97 -6.84 4.87
CA LEU A 324 -10.42 -6.81 4.97
C LEU A 324 -10.88 -5.68 5.90
N ILE A 325 -11.71 -4.78 5.38
CA ILE A 325 -12.14 -3.56 6.05
C ILE A 325 -13.64 -3.63 6.28
N TYR A 326 -14.04 -3.54 7.55
CA TYR A 326 -15.41 -3.23 7.93
C TYR A 326 -15.57 -1.72 8.11
N SER A 327 -16.57 -1.12 7.48
CA SER A 327 -16.88 0.31 7.59
C SER A 327 -18.36 0.55 7.90
N HIS A 328 -18.65 1.42 8.86
CA HIS A 328 -20.00 1.95 9.10
C HIS A 328 -19.92 3.43 9.53
N PRO A 329 -19.54 4.33 8.61
CA PRO A 329 -19.45 5.74 8.92
C PRO A 329 -20.84 6.35 9.14
N ASP A 330 -20.91 7.42 9.93
CA ASP A 330 -22.16 8.09 10.26
C ASP A 330 -22.87 8.59 8.98
N GLY A 331 -24.06 8.06 8.70
CA GLY A 331 -24.89 8.49 7.58
C GLY A 331 -24.63 7.76 6.26
N ALA A 332 -23.81 6.70 6.27
CA ALA A 332 -23.61 5.82 5.13
C ALA A 332 -23.99 4.37 5.46
N TYR A 333 -24.09 3.54 4.44
CA TYR A 333 -24.36 2.11 4.60
C TYR A 333 -23.16 1.39 5.24
N GLU A 334 -23.46 0.44 6.13
CA GLU A 334 -22.47 -0.54 6.61
C GLU A 334 -21.95 -1.38 5.45
N SER A 335 -20.65 -1.67 5.43
CA SER A 335 -20.01 -2.40 4.34
C SER A 335 -18.80 -3.20 4.80
N ILE A 336 -18.48 -4.24 4.02
CA ILE A 336 -17.25 -5.01 4.09
C ILE A 336 -16.59 -4.89 2.72
N GLY A 337 -15.31 -4.54 2.68
CA GLY A 337 -14.55 -4.49 1.43
C GLY A 337 -13.10 -4.90 1.62
N MET A 338 -12.46 -5.27 0.52
CA MET A 338 -11.07 -5.70 0.47
C MET A 338 -10.22 -4.58 -0.11
N ALA A 339 -9.08 -4.32 0.52
CA ALA A 339 -8.06 -3.44 0.01
C ALA A 339 -6.75 -4.22 -0.17
N ASP A 340 -6.05 -3.87 -1.24
CA ASP A 340 -4.69 -4.28 -1.49
C ASP A 340 -3.74 -3.33 -0.74
N LEU A 341 -2.85 -3.85 0.09
CA LEU A 341 -1.84 -3.04 0.78
C LEU A 341 -0.66 -2.70 -0.12
N GLY A 342 -0.34 -3.56 -1.09
CA GLY A 342 0.77 -3.38 -2.03
C GLY A 342 0.60 -2.15 -2.90
N VAL A 343 -0.64 -1.83 -3.27
CA VAL A 343 -1.06 -0.57 -3.90
C VAL A 343 -0.56 0.68 -3.13
N PHE A 344 -0.39 0.58 -1.82
CA PHE A 344 0.13 1.65 -0.99
C PHE A 344 1.62 1.52 -0.64
N GLY A 345 2.33 0.58 -1.28
CA GLY A 345 3.71 0.23 -0.95
C GLY A 345 3.85 -0.41 0.43
N VAL A 346 2.80 -1.11 0.91
CA VAL A 346 2.78 -1.82 2.19
C VAL A 346 2.60 -3.32 1.97
N GLY A 347 3.45 -4.14 2.60
CA GLY A 347 3.36 -5.60 2.52
C GLY A 347 4.70 -6.27 2.81
N HIS A 348 4.77 -7.59 2.77
CA HIS A 348 6.01 -8.33 3.07
C HIS A 348 7.12 -8.08 2.03
N ASN A 349 6.75 -7.93 0.77
CA ASN A 349 7.67 -7.66 -0.35
C ASN A 349 7.78 -6.16 -0.68
N TYR A 350 7.19 -5.29 0.15
CA TYR A 350 7.19 -3.85 -0.07
C TYR A 350 8.08 -3.10 0.92
N PRO A 351 8.45 -1.84 0.63
CA PRO A 351 9.34 -1.07 1.50
C PRO A 351 8.77 -0.80 2.90
N ILE A 352 7.45 -0.90 3.10
CA ILE A 352 6.80 -0.65 4.39
C ILE A 352 6.13 -1.93 4.88
N SER A 353 6.63 -2.49 5.99
CA SER A 353 5.94 -3.63 6.62
C SER A 353 4.56 -3.21 7.16
N PRO A 354 3.52 -4.07 6.99
CA PRO A 354 2.18 -3.85 7.55
C PRO A 354 2.20 -3.73 9.08
N ASP A 355 3.10 -4.47 9.74
CA ASP A 355 3.23 -4.52 11.21
C ASP A 355 4.02 -3.32 11.77
N ALA A 356 4.56 -2.45 10.89
CA ALA A 356 5.24 -1.23 11.31
C ALA A 356 4.23 -0.10 11.58
N PRO A 357 4.53 0.86 12.49
CA PRO A 357 3.63 2.00 12.76
C PRO A 357 3.29 2.85 11.53
N LEU A 358 4.12 2.83 10.49
CA LEU A 358 3.82 3.49 9.22
C LEU A 358 2.85 2.65 8.37
N GLY A 359 2.99 1.32 8.35
CA GLY A 359 2.05 0.41 7.71
C GLY A 359 0.66 0.51 8.33
N GLU A 360 0.56 0.46 9.67
CA GLU A 360 -0.71 0.68 10.40
C GLU A 360 -1.34 2.04 10.06
N LEU A 361 -0.53 3.09 9.87
CA LEU A 361 -1.02 4.42 9.48
C LEU A 361 -1.58 4.44 8.07
N VAL A 362 -0.96 3.70 7.14
CA VAL A 362 -1.41 3.58 5.74
C VAL A 362 -2.68 2.72 5.65
N MET A 363 -2.78 1.65 6.42
CA MET A 363 -4.02 0.84 6.50
C MET A 363 -5.24 1.68 6.88
N ILE A 364 -5.08 2.73 7.69
CA ILE A 364 -6.19 3.65 8.01
C ILE A 364 -6.70 4.41 6.77
N ILE A 365 -5.86 4.62 5.75
CA ILE A 365 -6.20 5.34 4.50
C ILE A 365 -6.89 4.42 3.49
N SER A 366 -6.57 3.13 3.53
CA SER A 366 -7.10 2.10 2.62
C SER A 366 -8.64 2.03 2.46
N PRO A 367 -9.50 2.45 3.43
CA PRO A 367 -10.95 2.46 3.20
C PRO A 367 -11.42 3.31 2.02
N TYR A 368 -10.62 4.29 1.57
CA TYR A 368 -10.92 5.10 0.39
C TYR A 368 -10.67 4.39 -0.94
N ILE A 369 -9.88 3.31 -0.93
CA ILE A 369 -9.45 2.55 -2.11
C ILE A 369 -9.57 1.06 -1.80
N VAL A 370 -10.80 0.62 -1.57
CA VAL A 370 -11.12 -0.81 -1.65
C VAL A 370 -11.27 -1.20 -3.12
N VAL A 371 -10.88 -2.43 -3.47
CA VAL A 371 -10.96 -2.96 -4.84
C VAL A 371 -12.20 -3.83 -5.06
N ASP A 372 -12.82 -4.29 -3.98
CA ASP A 372 -14.12 -4.95 -4.03
C ASP A 372 -14.83 -4.92 -2.66
N GLY A 373 -16.12 -5.25 -2.64
CA GLY A 373 -16.87 -5.39 -1.40
C GLY A 373 -18.38 -5.50 -1.58
N MET A 374 -19.09 -5.48 -0.45
CA MET A 374 -20.55 -5.41 -0.39
C MET A 374 -21.05 -4.51 0.75
N ASN A 375 -22.31 -4.06 0.67
CA ASN A 375 -22.95 -3.29 1.73
C ASN A 375 -24.21 -3.96 2.32
N GLU A 376 -24.71 -3.42 3.44
CA GLU A 376 -25.87 -3.95 4.18
C GLU A 376 -27.19 -3.91 3.39
N MET A 377 -27.23 -3.17 2.27
CA MET A 377 -28.37 -3.15 1.36
C MET A 377 -28.29 -4.25 0.31
N GLY A 378 -27.20 -5.02 0.30
CA GLY A 378 -26.99 -6.15 -0.60
C GLY A 378 -26.50 -5.73 -1.98
N VAL A 379 -25.76 -4.63 -2.09
CA VAL A 379 -25.00 -4.27 -3.30
C VAL A 379 -23.60 -4.84 -3.19
N GLY A 380 -23.16 -5.58 -4.21
CA GLY A 380 -21.77 -6.02 -4.40
C GLY A 380 -21.12 -5.28 -5.56
N VAL A 381 -19.85 -4.90 -5.42
CA VAL A 381 -19.09 -4.20 -6.47
C VAL A 381 -17.63 -4.64 -6.44
N GLY A 382 -17.03 -4.78 -7.63
CA GLY A 382 -15.59 -5.00 -7.79
C GLY A 382 -15.06 -4.29 -9.04
N ILE A 383 -13.77 -3.93 -8.99
CA ILE A 383 -13.05 -3.33 -10.12
C ILE A 383 -12.14 -4.36 -10.79
N LEU A 384 -12.02 -4.27 -12.11
CA LEU A 384 -11.12 -5.10 -12.90
C LEU A 384 -10.44 -4.22 -13.95
N GLN A 385 -9.13 -4.41 -14.13
CA GLN A 385 -8.37 -3.65 -15.10
C GLN A 385 -8.62 -4.10 -16.53
N LEU A 386 -8.53 -3.15 -17.44
CA LEU A 386 -8.57 -3.32 -18.87
C LEU A 386 -7.29 -2.72 -19.46
N ASN A 387 -6.56 -3.50 -20.25
CA ASN A 387 -5.43 -2.97 -21.02
C ASN A 387 -5.92 -2.20 -22.26
N VAL A 388 -6.58 -1.07 -22.00
CA VAL A 388 -7.09 -0.09 -22.96
C VAL A 388 -6.72 1.32 -22.49
N GLU A 389 -6.85 2.31 -23.38
CA GLU A 389 -6.56 3.70 -23.04
C GLU A 389 -7.39 4.16 -21.84
N GLU A 390 -6.72 4.74 -20.86
CA GLU A 390 -7.33 5.23 -19.63
C GLU A 390 -8.47 6.23 -19.90
N THR A 391 -9.47 6.22 -19.02
CA THR A 391 -10.60 7.14 -19.11
C THR A 391 -10.30 8.46 -18.40
N HIS A 392 -10.64 9.56 -19.08
CA HIS A 392 -10.57 10.93 -18.57
C HIS A 392 -11.77 11.71 -19.10
N GLN A 393 -12.88 11.70 -18.36
CA GLN A 393 -14.10 12.38 -18.77
C GLN A 393 -14.06 13.89 -18.42
N ASP A 394 -14.68 14.72 -19.25
CA ASP A 394 -14.88 16.17 -18.99
C ASP A 394 -16.21 16.61 -19.62
N ASN A 395 -17.32 16.12 -19.04
CA ASN A 395 -18.68 16.44 -19.46
C ASN A 395 -19.30 17.56 -18.62
N GLY A 396 -18.57 18.10 -17.64
CA GLY A 396 -19.00 19.17 -16.75
C GLY A 396 -19.72 18.69 -15.49
N ASN A 397 -19.59 17.40 -15.18
CA ASN A 397 -19.95 16.82 -13.91
C ASN A 397 -18.79 16.97 -12.90
N PRO A 398 -19.00 16.71 -11.60
CA PRO A 398 -17.90 16.59 -10.64
C PRO A 398 -16.97 15.43 -11.00
N ASP A 399 -15.68 15.57 -10.72
CA ASP A 399 -14.66 14.56 -11.01
C ASP A 399 -14.64 13.46 -9.94
N LEU A 400 -14.44 12.20 -10.37
CA LEU A 400 -14.31 11.05 -9.48
C LEU A 400 -13.32 10.03 -10.03
N LEU A 401 -12.32 9.67 -9.23
CA LEU A 401 -11.48 8.51 -9.50
C LEU A 401 -12.29 7.21 -9.49
N VAL A 402 -12.05 6.33 -10.45
CA VAL A 402 -12.76 5.05 -10.57
C VAL A 402 -12.62 4.17 -9.32
N PHE A 403 -11.46 4.17 -8.66
CA PHE A 403 -11.23 3.47 -7.39
C PHE A 403 -12.13 3.99 -6.26
N CYS A 404 -12.28 5.31 -6.17
CA CYS A 404 -13.14 5.96 -5.18
C CYS A 404 -14.63 5.71 -5.46
N ALA A 405 -15.00 5.38 -6.71
CA ALA A 405 -16.37 5.05 -7.06
C ALA A 405 -16.88 3.80 -6.31
N ILE A 406 -16.01 2.81 -6.04
CA ILE A 406 -16.37 1.63 -5.25
C ILE A 406 -16.79 2.05 -3.85
N ARG A 407 -15.99 2.88 -3.17
CA ARG A 407 -16.32 3.41 -1.84
C ARG A 407 -17.60 4.24 -1.87
N GLY A 408 -17.77 5.08 -2.90
CA GLY A 408 -18.97 5.88 -3.12
C GLY A 408 -20.23 5.03 -3.25
N ILE A 409 -20.18 3.95 -4.05
CA ILE A 409 -21.28 3.00 -4.24
C ILE A 409 -21.62 2.29 -2.93
N LEU A 410 -20.61 1.71 -2.28
CA LEU A 410 -20.82 0.94 -1.05
C LEU A 410 -21.45 1.79 0.07
N ASP A 411 -21.09 3.08 0.16
CA ASP A 411 -21.62 4.00 1.18
C ASP A 411 -23.00 4.58 0.87
N ASN A 412 -23.35 4.77 -0.41
CA ASN A 412 -24.50 5.60 -0.80
C ASN A 412 -25.58 4.88 -1.61
N CYS A 413 -25.32 3.69 -2.16
CA CYS A 413 -26.24 3.03 -3.09
C CYS A 413 -26.86 1.77 -2.47
N ALA A 414 -28.18 1.61 -2.64
CA ALA A 414 -28.92 0.44 -2.17
C ALA A 414 -29.29 -0.57 -3.28
N SER A 415 -28.92 -0.29 -4.53
CA SER A 415 -29.16 -1.17 -5.69
C SER A 415 -28.21 -0.85 -6.85
N VAL A 416 -28.15 -1.73 -7.84
CA VAL A 416 -27.49 -1.50 -9.13
C VAL A 416 -28.07 -0.25 -9.82
N ASP A 417 -29.39 -0.02 -9.77
CA ASP A 417 -29.99 1.18 -10.37
C ASP A 417 -29.45 2.47 -9.74
N GLU A 418 -29.36 2.50 -8.40
CA GLU A 418 -28.81 3.66 -7.68
C GLU A 418 -27.31 3.83 -7.95
N ALA A 419 -26.56 2.72 -8.06
CA ALA A 419 -25.14 2.77 -8.42
C ALA A 419 -24.92 3.33 -9.84
N LEU A 420 -25.78 2.99 -10.80
CA LEU A 420 -25.72 3.55 -12.15
C LEU A 420 -26.07 5.04 -12.17
N GLU A 421 -27.11 5.47 -11.46
CA GLU A 421 -27.46 6.90 -11.33
C GLU A 421 -26.34 7.68 -10.64
N PHE A 422 -25.69 7.09 -9.64
CA PHE A 422 -24.51 7.64 -8.99
C PHE A 422 -23.37 7.83 -10.00
N LEU A 423 -22.97 6.79 -10.73
CA LEU A 423 -21.86 6.87 -11.70
C LEU A 423 -22.15 7.87 -12.83
N GLU A 424 -23.39 7.93 -13.35
CA GLU A 424 -23.80 8.91 -14.37
C GLU A 424 -23.67 10.38 -13.91
N SER A 425 -23.62 10.61 -12.60
CA SER A 425 -23.53 11.95 -12.01
C SER A 425 -22.11 12.49 -11.89
N TYR A 426 -21.09 11.68 -12.21
CA TYR A 426 -19.67 12.06 -12.16
C TYR A 426 -18.99 11.94 -13.53
N ASP A 427 -17.89 12.67 -13.69
CA ASP A 427 -16.89 12.45 -14.73
C ASP A 427 -15.81 11.53 -14.14
N ILE A 428 -15.64 10.33 -14.72
CA ILE A 428 -14.74 9.30 -14.20
C ILE A 428 -13.32 9.47 -14.76
N HIS A 429 -12.34 9.24 -13.89
CA HIS A 429 -10.90 9.27 -14.19
C HIS A 429 -10.22 8.01 -13.66
N SER A 430 -9.33 7.41 -14.45
CA SER A 430 -8.58 6.21 -14.03
C SER A 430 -7.24 6.55 -13.38
N ASP A 431 -6.43 7.43 -14.00
CA ASP A 431 -5.13 7.91 -13.48
C ASP A 431 -4.07 6.80 -13.26
N THR A 432 -4.04 5.79 -14.14
CA THR A 432 -3.12 4.65 -14.03
C THR A 432 -2.58 4.17 -15.37
N GLU A 433 -2.64 5.00 -16.42
CA GLU A 433 -2.22 4.66 -17.79
C GLU A 433 -3.04 3.53 -18.47
N CYS A 434 -3.95 2.90 -17.72
CA CYS A 434 -4.91 1.91 -18.18
C CYS A 434 -6.32 2.24 -17.66
N ASP A 435 -7.34 1.58 -18.21
CA ASP A 435 -8.72 1.77 -17.77
C ASP A 435 -9.21 0.60 -16.91
N TYR A 436 -10.36 0.78 -16.27
CA TYR A 436 -11.01 -0.27 -15.50
C TYR A 436 -12.50 -0.36 -15.84
N HIS A 437 -13.08 -1.52 -15.57
CA HIS A 437 -14.53 -1.64 -15.50
C HIS A 437 -14.99 -2.03 -14.10
N LEU A 438 -16.23 -1.68 -13.79
CA LEU A 438 -16.88 -2.09 -12.56
C LEU A 438 -17.87 -3.20 -12.85
N PHE A 439 -17.77 -4.29 -12.10
CA PHE A 439 -18.84 -5.28 -11.98
C PHE A 439 -19.69 -4.93 -10.78
N ILE A 440 -21.00 -4.78 -10.97
CA ILE A 440 -21.95 -4.41 -9.90
C ILE A 440 -23.11 -5.38 -9.93
N THR A 441 -23.50 -5.91 -8.78
CA THR A 441 -24.66 -6.80 -8.62
C THR A 441 -25.44 -6.47 -7.34
N ASP A 442 -26.69 -6.90 -7.25
CA ASP A 442 -27.49 -6.72 -6.04
C ASP A 442 -28.45 -7.88 -5.72
N THR A 443 -29.09 -7.79 -4.55
CA THR A 443 -30.10 -8.75 -4.05
C THR A 443 -31.42 -8.76 -4.83
N SER A 444 -31.58 -7.94 -5.86
CA SER A 444 -32.68 -8.08 -6.82
C SER A 444 -32.38 -9.12 -7.91
N GLY A 445 -31.14 -9.59 -7.97
CA GLY A 445 -30.62 -10.50 -9.01
C GLY A 445 -30.14 -9.78 -10.25
N ARG A 446 -29.98 -8.46 -10.19
CA ARG A 446 -29.44 -7.67 -11.30
C ARG A 446 -27.91 -7.63 -11.20
N TYR A 447 -27.25 -7.76 -12.34
CA TYR A 447 -25.81 -7.62 -12.49
C TYR A 447 -25.50 -6.80 -13.76
N VAL A 448 -24.45 -5.99 -13.70
CA VAL A 448 -23.98 -5.18 -14.82
C VAL A 448 -22.46 -5.06 -14.81
N VAL A 449 -21.89 -4.93 -15.99
CA VAL A 449 -20.52 -4.45 -16.21
C VAL A 449 -20.61 -3.02 -16.74
N VAL A 450 -19.91 -2.10 -16.09
CA VAL A 450 -19.86 -0.68 -16.45
C VAL A 450 -18.48 -0.33 -16.96
N GLU A 451 -18.39 0.12 -18.22
CA GLU A 451 -17.16 0.40 -18.95
C GLU A 451 -17.17 1.84 -19.48
N TRP A 452 -16.01 2.51 -19.55
CA TRP A 452 -15.91 3.88 -20.08
C TRP A 452 -15.21 3.93 -21.43
N LEU A 453 -15.92 3.54 -22.47
CA LEU A 453 -15.39 3.41 -23.83
C LEU A 453 -15.52 4.72 -24.60
N ASP A 454 -14.42 5.22 -25.18
CA ASP A 454 -14.35 6.55 -25.82
C ASP A 454 -14.86 7.68 -24.90
N GLY A 455 -14.58 7.58 -23.60
CA GLY A 455 -15.03 8.55 -22.59
C GLY A 455 -16.55 8.58 -22.41
N GLN A 456 -17.26 7.50 -22.77
CA GLN A 456 -18.70 7.33 -22.55
C GLN A 456 -18.95 6.12 -21.66
N MET A 457 -19.81 6.29 -20.65
CA MET A 457 -20.27 5.19 -19.81
C MET A 457 -21.16 4.24 -20.63
N VAL A 458 -20.77 2.97 -20.69
CA VAL A 458 -21.46 1.87 -21.37
C VAL A 458 -21.80 0.81 -20.34
N VAL A 459 -23.08 0.43 -20.28
CA VAL A 459 -23.60 -0.54 -19.32
C VAL A 459 -24.00 -1.81 -20.05
N THR A 460 -23.43 -2.94 -19.66
CA THR A 460 -23.71 -4.26 -20.24
C THR A 460 -24.26 -5.20 -19.16
N GLU A 461 -25.47 -5.72 -19.36
CA GLU A 461 -26.00 -6.79 -18.50
C GLU A 461 -25.28 -8.10 -18.82
N ARG A 462 -24.35 -8.51 -17.94
CA ARG A 462 -23.60 -9.75 -18.08
C ARG A 462 -23.26 -10.31 -16.68
N PRO A 463 -23.46 -11.62 -16.44
CA PRO A 463 -23.26 -12.21 -15.12
C PRO A 463 -21.80 -12.44 -14.74
N SER A 464 -20.86 -12.18 -15.65
CA SER A 464 -19.44 -12.48 -15.51
C SER A 464 -18.59 -11.52 -16.35
N CYS A 465 -17.39 -11.21 -15.87
CA CYS A 465 -16.35 -10.56 -16.67
C CYS A 465 -14.95 -10.90 -16.14
N THR A 466 -13.96 -10.62 -16.98
CA THR A 466 -12.53 -10.70 -16.70
C THR A 466 -11.90 -9.42 -17.23
N ASN A 467 -10.57 -9.36 -17.38
CA ASN A 467 -9.83 -8.22 -17.91
C ASN A 467 -10.04 -7.95 -19.42
N SER A 468 -11.26 -8.03 -19.93
CA SER A 468 -11.54 -7.67 -21.32
C SER A 468 -12.89 -6.98 -21.45
N VAL A 469 -12.97 -6.08 -22.43
CA VAL A 469 -14.17 -5.31 -22.71
C VAL A 469 -15.29 -6.24 -23.16
N VAL A 470 -16.41 -6.18 -22.46
CA VAL A 470 -17.59 -7.03 -22.70
C VAL A 470 -18.69 -6.30 -23.47
N ALA A 471 -18.65 -4.97 -23.52
CA ALA A 471 -19.60 -4.18 -24.28
C ALA A 471 -19.63 -4.59 -25.76
N PRO A 472 -20.82 -4.89 -26.31
CA PRO A 472 -20.95 -5.17 -27.73
C PRO A 472 -20.58 -3.95 -28.56
N GLY A 473 -19.60 -4.08 -29.46
CA GLY A 473 -19.21 -2.95 -30.30
C GLY A 473 -17.83 -3.07 -30.90
N GLU A 474 -17.22 -1.91 -31.17
CA GLU A 474 -15.87 -1.78 -31.72
C GLU A 474 -14.79 -2.24 -30.74
N PHE A 475 -15.00 -1.99 -29.45
CA PHE A 475 -14.07 -2.31 -28.36
C PHE A 475 -14.21 -3.72 -27.79
N TYR A 476 -15.23 -4.48 -28.22
CA TYR A 476 -15.47 -5.83 -27.69
C TYR A 476 -14.20 -6.70 -27.81
N ASP A 477 -13.85 -7.40 -26.73
CA ASP A 477 -12.66 -8.27 -26.66
C ASP A 477 -11.31 -7.50 -26.69
N MET A 478 -11.31 -6.19 -26.45
CA MET A 478 -10.07 -5.44 -26.13
C MET A 478 -9.71 -5.61 -24.66
N GLY A 479 -8.46 -5.34 -24.27
CA GLY A 479 -8.06 -5.31 -22.86
C GLY A 479 -7.31 -6.53 -22.32
N CYS A 480 -6.99 -7.52 -23.16
CA CYS A 480 -6.43 -8.85 -22.84
C CYS A 480 -7.51 -9.94 -22.61
N PRO A 481 -8.09 -10.47 -23.71
CA PRO A 481 -9.08 -11.55 -23.67
C PRO A 481 -8.61 -12.74 -22.84
N ASP A 482 -9.45 -13.12 -21.88
CA ASP A 482 -9.11 -14.15 -20.91
C ASP A 482 -9.87 -15.45 -21.18
N SER A 483 -9.12 -16.56 -21.27
CA SER A 483 -9.71 -17.89 -21.40
C SER A 483 -10.58 -18.30 -20.22
N ARG A 484 -10.32 -17.74 -19.02
CA ARG A 484 -11.09 -17.96 -17.79
C ARG A 484 -12.55 -17.61 -17.95
N LEU A 485 -12.86 -16.55 -18.70
CA LEU A 485 -14.21 -16.09 -18.92
C LEU A 485 -15.10 -17.19 -19.54
N GLY A 486 -14.56 -17.94 -20.50
CA GLY A 486 -15.28 -19.06 -21.12
C GLY A 486 -15.50 -20.22 -20.15
N THR A 487 -14.61 -20.40 -19.17
CA THR A 487 -14.76 -21.40 -18.09
C THR A 487 -15.83 -20.98 -17.09
N ILE A 488 -15.83 -19.71 -16.66
CA ILE A 488 -16.87 -19.14 -15.80
C ILE A 488 -18.24 -19.30 -16.47
N ASP A 489 -18.36 -18.86 -17.73
CA ASP A 489 -19.61 -18.96 -18.50
C ASP A 489 -20.09 -20.41 -18.65
N ALA A 490 -19.17 -21.36 -18.79
CA ALA A 490 -19.51 -22.78 -18.87
C ALA A 490 -19.93 -23.40 -17.52
N CYS A 491 -19.46 -22.86 -16.41
CA CYS A 491 -19.85 -23.28 -15.06
C CYS A 491 -21.20 -22.70 -14.63
N LEU A 492 -21.52 -21.48 -15.06
CA LEU A 492 -22.74 -20.76 -14.68
C LEU A 492 -23.99 -21.12 -15.51
N ASP A 493 -23.83 -21.75 -16.68
CA ASP A 493 -24.94 -22.14 -17.59
C ASP A 493 -25.90 -20.95 -17.89
N GLU A 494 -27.16 -21.19 -18.32
CA GLU A 494 -28.16 -20.13 -18.59
C GLU A 494 -28.81 -19.56 -17.30
N ASP A 495 -28.82 -20.32 -16.20
CA ASP A 495 -29.36 -19.94 -14.89
C ASP A 495 -28.29 -20.27 -13.81
N PRO A 496 -27.54 -19.27 -13.30
CA PRO A 496 -26.38 -19.48 -12.44
C PRO A 496 -26.75 -19.86 -11.01
N VAL A 497 -27.29 -21.06 -10.81
CA VAL A 497 -27.65 -21.59 -9.49
C VAL A 497 -26.51 -22.44 -8.93
N VAL A 498 -25.75 -21.89 -7.98
CA VAL A 498 -24.61 -22.57 -7.33
C VAL A 498 -24.60 -22.28 -5.83
N THR A 499 -24.15 -23.25 -5.03
CA THR A 499 -23.87 -23.04 -3.60
C THR A 499 -22.65 -22.14 -3.41
N GLU A 500 -22.47 -21.54 -2.23
CA GLU A 500 -21.27 -20.75 -1.90
C GLU A 500 -19.97 -21.54 -2.12
N GLN A 501 -19.96 -22.83 -1.78
CA GLN A 501 -18.82 -23.71 -2.02
C GLN A 501 -18.59 -23.91 -3.52
N GLU A 502 -19.64 -24.17 -4.30
CA GLU A 502 -19.49 -24.31 -5.76
C GLU A 502 -19.05 -23.01 -6.41
N ALA A 503 -19.45 -21.84 -5.89
CA ALA A 503 -18.94 -20.55 -6.32
C ALA A 503 -17.43 -20.41 -6.04
N MET A 504 -16.98 -20.83 -4.85
CA MET A 504 -15.55 -20.86 -4.54
C MET A 504 -14.79 -21.87 -5.41
N ASP A 505 -15.37 -23.03 -5.69
CA ASP A 505 -14.78 -24.04 -6.60
C ASP A 505 -14.65 -23.51 -8.04
N ILE A 506 -15.57 -22.63 -8.48
CA ILE A 506 -15.45 -21.92 -9.77
C ILE A 506 -14.25 -20.99 -9.73
N LEU A 507 -14.09 -20.19 -8.67
CA LEU A 507 -12.94 -19.29 -8.49
C LEU A 507 -11.61 -20.07 -8.47
N GLU A 508 -11.56 -21.22 -7.80
CA GLU A 508 -10.41 -22.14 -7.83
C GLU A 508 -10.10 -22.62 -9.25
N LEU A 509 -11.13 -22.96 -10.02
CA LEU A 509 -10.98 -23.42 -11.39
C LEU A 509 -10.45 -22.32 -12.32
N VAL A 510 -10.73 -21.06 -12.01
CA VAL A 510 -10.31 -19.89 -12.78
C VAL A 510 -9.31 -19.01 -12.04
N GLN A 511 -8.53 -19.59 -11.13
CA GLN A 511 -7.34 -18.93 -10.61
C GLN A 511 -6.33 -18.71 -11.76
N ASN A 512 -5.52 -17.67 -11.65
CA ASN A 512 -4.48 -17.39 -12.63
C ASN A 512 -3.43 -18.53 -12.63
N GLU A 513 -3.17 -19.12 -13.80
CA GLU A 513 -2.28 -20.29 -13.93
C GLU A 513 -0.82 -19.99 -13.54
N GLU A 514 -0.42 -18.72 -13.51
CA GLU A 514 0.93 -18.28 -13.12
C GLU A 514 1.08 -18.10 -11.60
N GLY A 515 0.01 -18.38 -10.81
CA GLY A 515 0.04 -18.29 -9.36
C GLY A 515 -0.13 -16.86 -8.83
N MET A 516 -0.70 -15.96 -9.62
CA MET A 516 -0.90 -14.55 -9.26
C MET A 516 -2.25 -14.26 -8.57
N THR A 517 -3.09 -15.27 -8.32
CA THR A 517 -4.36 -15.04 -7.60
C THR A 517 -4.09 -14.95 -6.10
N GLU A 518 -3.93 -13.72 -5.62
CA GLU A 518 -3.65 -13.38 -4.22
C GLU A 518 -4.85 -13.66 -3.32
N TRP A 519 -6.07 -13.38 -3.80
CA TRP A 519 -7.26 -13.81 -3.07
C TRP A 519 -8.48 -14.07 -3.95
N SER A 520 -9.34 -14.91 -3.40
CA SER A 520 -10.66 -15.25 -3.92
C SER A 520 -11.72 -14.94 -2.88
N CYS A 521 -12.71 -14.13 -3.25
CA CYS A 521 -13.84 -13.78 -2.38
C CYS A 521 -15.15 -14.31 -2.94
N VAL A 522 -15.96 -14.93 -2.06
CA VAL A 522 -17.38 -15.19 -2.29
C VAL A 522 -18.18 -14.40 -1.26
N TYR A 523 -18.91 -13.40 -1.73
CA TYR A 523 -19.83 -12.59 -0.95
C TYR A 523 -21.24 -13.17 -1.05
N ASN A 524 -21.90 -13.41 0.08
CA ASN A 524 -23.33 -13.62 0.15
C ASN A 524 -24.00 -12.29 0.50
N LEU A 525 -24.67 -11.70 -0.49
CA LEU A 525 -25.24 -10.35 -0.40
C LEU A 525 -26.50 -10.29 0.48
N ASP A 526 -27.20 -11.41 0.64
CA ASP A 526 -28.40 -11.50 1.47
C ASP A 526 -28.06 -11.74 2.95
N ASP A 527 -27.04 -12.57 3.21
CA ASP A 527 -26.58 -12.87 4.58
C ASP A 527 -25.52 -11.89 5.10
N PHE A 528 -24.98 -11.03 4.21
CA PHE A 528 -23.94 -10.04 4.52
C PHE A 528 -22.69 -10.69 5.13
N THR A 529 -22.25 -11.78 4.51
CA THR A 529 -21.02 -12.52 4.84
C THR A 529 -20.07 -12.64 3.64
N VAL A 530 -18.77 -12.71 3.90
CA VAL A 530 -17.74 -12.97 2.88
C VAL A 530 -16.87 -14.15 3.29
N THR A 531 -16.60 -15.03 2.34
CA THR A 531 -15.60 -16.09 2.47
C THR A 531 -14.40 -15.77 1.58
N VAL A 532 -13.21 -15.82 2.14
CA VAL A 532 -11.93 -15.46 1.51
C VAL A 532 -10.99 -16.67 1.52
N CYS A 533 -10.38 -16.98 0.38
CA CYS A 533 -9.22 -17.85 0.26
C CYS A 533 -8.03 -17.02 -0.24
N LEU A 534 -6.83 -17.29 0.26
CA LEU A 534 -5.61 -16.56 -0.09
C LEU A 534 -4.66 -17.47 -0.88
N ASP A 535 -3.88 -16.90 -1.80
CA ASP A 535 -2.72 -17.52 -2.47
C ASP A 535 -2.99 -18.92 -3.05
N GLY A 536 -4.20 -19.10 -3.59
CA GLY A 536 -4.66 -20.38 -4.10
C GLY A 536 -4.85 -21.50 -3.04
N ASP A 537 -4.81 -21.20 -1.75
CA ASP A 537 -5.13 -22.14 -0.66
C ASP A 537 -6.64 -22.19 -0.37
N TYR A 538 -7.38 -22.82 -1.28
CA TYR A 538 -8.80 -23.11 -1.12
C TYR A 538 -9.11 -24.15 -0.02
N GLY A 539 -8.09 -24.74 0.60
CA GLY A 539 -8.22 -25.71 1.69
C GLY A 539 -8.51 -25.06 3.05
N ASN A 540 -8.17 -23.78 3.22
CA ASN A 540 -8.28 -23.05 4.48
C ASN A 540 -9.04 -21.71 4.32
N PRO A 541 -10.34 -21.74 4.01
CA PRO A 541 -11.13 -20.53 3.84
C PRO A 541 -11.35 -19.78 5.17
N TYR A 542 -11.31 -18.46 5.11
CA TYR A 542 -11.67 -17.55 6.19
C TYR A 542 -13.06 -16.97 5.92
N THR A 543 -13.97 -16.99 6.89
CA THR A 543 -15.32 -16.41 6.72
C THR A 543 -15.56 -15.33 7.74
N PHE A 544 -16.05 -14.19 7.26
CA PHE A 544 -16.30 -12.99 8.04
C PHE A 544 -17.74 -12.52 7.86
N SER A 545 -18.29 -11.96 8.92
CA SER A 545 -19.59 -11.31 8.94
C SER A 545 -19.48 -9.94 9.60
N ALA A 546 -20.45 -9.06 9.35
CA ALA A 546 -20.52 -7.78 10.03
C ALA A 546 -20.55 -7.90 11.58
N GLU A 547 -21.11 -8.98 12.12
CA GLU A 547 -21.17 -9.24 13.57
C GLU A 547 -19.79 -9.45 14.20
N ASP A 548 -18.79 -9.90 13.44
CA ASP A 548 -17.42 -10.07 13.95
C ASP A 548 -16.75 -8.74 14.31
N PHE A 549 -17.28 -7.64 13.73
CA PHE A 549 -16.76 -6.28 13.92
C PHE A 549 -17.62 -5.42 14.85
N ARG A 550 -18.87 -5.80 15.14
CA ARG A 550 -19.81 -5.01 15.97
C ARG A 550 -19.46 -5.07 17.46
#